data_AF-A0A5P9D1M0-F1
#
_entry.id   AF-A0A5P9D1M0-F1
#
_cell.length_a   1.000
_cell.length_b   1.000
_cell.length_c   1.000
_cell.angle_alpha   90.00
_cell.angle_beta   90.00
_cell.angle_gamma   90.00
#
_symmetry.space_group_name_H-M   'P 1'
#
loop_
_entity.id
_entity.type
_entity.pdbx_description
1 polymer ?
#
loop_
_entity_poly.entity_id
_entity_poly.type
_entity_poly.pdbx_seq_one_letter_code
_entity_poly.pdbx_strand_id
1 'polypeptide(L)'
;MKPVTGIALAFVGLASLVAPAQSAENLVEVQLTDRLDDARGYCLDIAGGQGKNAPLDKGLQAHTCYNYTGGILEDQGFDEELIGKGEFRIPYFDVCMTVPSVEAGAPIVLNQCAGTATQKFTLNENGQLVAQADPQLCVTVSSTEKREGRGGSPVHVMRPLSLQPCEETSKSYQTWNLFEL
;
A
#
# COMPACT_ATOMS: atom_id res chain seq x y z
N MET A 1 52.09 -30.50 51.11
CA MET A 1 51.35 -31.02 49.93
C MET A 1 49.89 -31.18 50.29
N LYS A 2 49.01 -30.40 49.63
CA LYS A 2 47.68 -30.76 49.10
C LYS A 2 46.94 -29.46 48.74
N PRO A 3 46.68 -29.18 47.45
CA PRO A 3 45.90 -28.02 47.05
C PRO A 3 44.41 -28.30 47.27
N VAL A 4 43.67 -27.31 47.78
CA VAL A 4 42.21 -27.34 47.82
C VAL A 4 41.70 -26.76 46.50
N THR A 5 41.16 -27.64 45.67
CA THR A 5 40.56 -27.30 44.37
C THR A 5 39.23 -26.58 44.60
N GLY A 6 39.18 -25.28 44.29
CA GLY A 6 37.94 -24.53 44.19
C GLY A 6 37.26 -24.81 42.86
N ILE A 7 36.05 -25.38 42.88
CA ILE A 7 35.21 -25.55 41.70
C ILE A 7 34.53 -24.20 41.44
N ALA A 8 34.91 -23.52 40.37
CA ALA A 8 34.18 -22.38 39.84
C ALA A 8 32.96 -22.88 39.06
N LEU A 9 31.75 -22.67 39.59
CA LEU A 9 30.52 -22.85 38.81
C LEU A 9 30.40 -21.70 37.81
N ALA A 10 30.63 -21.99 36.53
CA ALA A 10 30.28 -21.10 35.44
C ALA A 10 28.76 -21.15 35.20
N PHE A 11 28.04 -20.11 35.64
CA PHE A 11 26.65 -19.90 35.22
C PHE A 11 26.63 -19.45 33.77
N VAL A 12 26.36 -20.38 32.85
CA VAL A 12 26.05 -20.07 31.45
C VAL A 12 24.61 -19.57 31.42
N GLY A 13 24.43 -18.24 31.45
CA GLY A 13 23.12 -17.62 31.23
C GLY A 13 22.67 -17.85 29.79
N LEU A 14 21.61 -18.63 29.59
CA LEU A 14 20.91 -18.69 28.32
C LEU A 14 20.21 -17.34 28.10
N ALA A 15 20.81 -16.49 27.26
CA ALA A 15 20.11 -15.35 26.71
C ALA A 15 19.09 -15.87 25.67
N SER A 16 17.82 -15.92 26.05
CA SER A 16 16.73 -16.20 25.12
C SER A 16 16.65 -15.07 24.09
N LEU A 17 17.12 -15.36 22.87
CA LEU A 17 16.87 -14.51 21.70
C LEU A 17 15.37 -14.58 21.39
N VAL A 18 14.61 -13.63 21.92
CA VAL A 18 13.22 -13.43 21.49
C VAL A 18 13.30 -12.76 20.12
N ALA A 19 13.20 -13.55 19.06
CA ALA A 19 12.93 -13.01 17.73
C ALA A 19 11.55 -12.34 17.78
N PRO A 20 11.37 -11.12 17.22
CA PRO A 20 10.04 -10.58 17.05
C PRO A 20 9.25 -11.56 16.19
N ALA A 21 8.05 -11.93 16.63
CA ALA A 21 7.12 -12.65 15.79
C ALA A 21 6.82 -11.72 14.60
N GLN A 22 7.34 -12.05 13.41
CA GLN A 22 6.77 -11.53 12.18
C GLN A 22 5.33 -12.04 12.16
N SER A 23 4.38 -11.15 12.44
CA SER A 23 2.98 -11.39 12.13
C SER A 23 2.93 -11.84 10.67
N ALA A 24 2.16 -12.87 10.35
CA ALA A 24 1.81 -13.11 8.97
C ALA A 24 1.04 -11.86 8.53
N GLU A 25 1.68 -10.98 7.77
CA GLU A 25 1.05 -9.75 7.31
C GLU A 25 -0.10 -10.16 6.39
N ASN A 26 -1.34 -9.89 6.82
CA ASN A 26 -2.51 -10.06 5.97
C ASN A 26 -2.42 -8.98 4.89
N LEU A 27 -2.03 -9.40 3.69
CA LEU A 27 -1.93 -8.52 2.54
C LEU A 27 -3.28 -8.41 1.84
N VAL A 28 -3.64 -7.18 1.47
CA VAL A 28 -4.82 -6.86 0.67
C VAL A 28 -4.42 -6.01 -0.53
N GLU A 29 -5.19 -6.13 -1.61
CA GLU A 29 -5.21 -5.13 -2.67
C GLU A 29 -6.19 -4.01 -2.30
N VAL A 30 -5.86 -2.76 -2.63
CA VAL A 30 -6.82 -1.65 -2.58
C VAL A 30 -7.37 -1.44 -3.99
N GLN A 31 -8.57 -1.96 -4.22
CA GLN A 31 -9.22 -2.01 -5.53
C GLN A 31 -10.22 -0.87 -5.69
N LEU A 32 -10.28 -0.27 -6.88
CA LEU A 32 -11.33 0.66 -7.25
C LEU A 32 -12.65 -0.13 -7.41
N THR A 33 -13.70 0.33 -6.77
CA THR A 33 -14.99 -0.37 -6.78
C THR A 33 -15.62 -0.42 -8.17
N ASP A 34 -15.46 0.63 -8.97
CA ASP A 34 -15.84 0.63 -10.38
C ASP A 34 -14.72 0.01 -11.22
N ARG A 35 -15.09 -0.83 -12.20
CA ARG A 35 -14.13 -1.46 -13.11
C ARG A 35 -13.68 -0.52 -14.24
N LEU A 36 -14.37 0.62 -14.40
CA LEU A 36 -14.24 1.57 -15.48
C LEU A 36 -14.24 0.85 -16.84
N ASP A 37 -13.10 0.83 -17.52
CA ASP A 37 -12.91 0.26 -18.85
C ASP A 37 -12.00 -0.98 -18.87
N ASP A 38 -11.70 -1.59 -17.72
CA ASP A 38 -11.00 -2.87 -17.65
C ASP A 38 -11.82 -3.88 -16.83
N ALA A 39 -12.22 -4.99 -17.44
CA ALA A 39 -13.02 -6.02 -16.77
C ALA A 39 -12.32 -6.63 -15.54
N ARG A 40 -11.00 -6.52 -15.46
CA ARG A 40 -10.17 -6.96 -14.32
C ARG A 40 -10.17 -5.95 -13.16
N GLY A 41 -10.64 -4.72 -13.38
CA GLY A 41 -10.63 -3.63 -12.41
C GLY A 41 -9.28 -2.94 -12.29
N TYR A 42 -9.22 -1.95 -11.40
CA TYR A 42 -8.04 -1.14 -11.12
C TYR A 42 -7.63 -1.26 -9.66
N CYS A 43 -6.34 -1.42 -9.39
CA CYS A 43 -5.75 -1.54 -8.06
C CYS A 43 -4.71 -0.44 -7.85
N LEU A 44 -4.50 -0.02 -6.59
CA LEU A 44 -3.35 0.81 -6.24
C LEU A 44 -2.07 0.00 -6.48
N ASP A 45 -1.17 0.57 -7.28
CA ASP A 45 0.01 -0.10 -7.83
C ASP A 45 1.19 0.86 -7.89
N ILE A 46 2.41 0.39 -7.59
CA ILE A 46 3.63 1.20 -7.75
C ILE A 46 3.95 1.36 -9.23
N ALA A 47 3.99 2.62 -9.69
CA ALA A 47 4.13 2.90 -11.10
C ALA A 47 5.48 2.46 -11.69
N GLY A 48 5.45 1.92 -12.91
CA GLY A 48 6.64 1.77 -13.77
C GLY A 48 7.44 0.48 -13.60
N GLY A 49 7.01 -0.46 -12.77
CA GLY A 49 7.63 -1.79 -12.65
C GLY A 49 6.61 -2.91 -12.46
N GLN A 50 7.08 -4.06 -11.96
CA GLN A 50 6.23 -5.20 -11.62
C GLN A 50 6.83 -5.95 -10.42
N GLY A 51 6.00 -6.22 -9.42
CA GLY A 51 6.34 -6.90 -8.18
C GLY A 51 7.58 -6.29 -7.54
N LYS A 52 8.53 -7.15 -7.16
CA LYS A 52 9.81 -6.79 -6.52
C LYS A 52 10.67 -5.75 -7.26
N ASN A 53 10.44 -5.54 -8.55
CA ASN A 53 11.24 -4.62 -9.37
C ASN A 53 10.63 -3.22 -9.51
N ALA A 54 9.56 -2.92 -8.75
CA ALA A 54 8.90 -1.63 -8.82
C ALA A 54 9.79 -0.46 -8.35
N PRO A 55 9.89 0.63 -9.13
CA PRO A 55 10.68 1.81 -8.77
C PRO A 55 9.89 2.75 -7.85
N LEU A 56 10.36 2.89 -6.61
CA LEU A 56 9.66 3.65 -5.56
C LEU A 56 9.53 5.16 -5.86
N ASP A 57 10.41 5.72 -6.70
CA ASP A 57 10.42 7.14 -7.06
C ASP A 57 9.27 7.54 -8.01
N LYS A 58 8.51 6.57 -8.53
CA LYS A 58 7.39 6.81 -9.46
C LYS A 58 6.04 7.00 -8.76
N GLY A 59 5.96 6.72 -7.46
CA GLY A 59 4.72 6.82 -6.70
C GLY A 59 3.68 5.77 -7.08
N LEU A 60 2.42 6.03 -6.73
CA LEU A 60 1.29 5.13 -6.99
C LEU A 60 0.51 5.56 -8.23
N GLN A 61 -0.06 4.56 -8.91
CA GLN A 61 -1.03 4.69 -9.99
C GLN A 61 -2.21 3.74 -9.76
N ALA A 62 -3.29 3.95 -10.49
CA ALA A 62 -4.30 2.92 -10.67
C ALA A 62 -3.88 2.05 -11.87
N HIS A 63 -3.65 0.77 -11.65
CA HIS A 63 -3.24 -0.18 -12.68
C HIS A 63 -4.25 -1.33 -12.76
N THR A 64 -4.40 -1.97 -13.92
CA THR A 64 -5.07 -3.28 -14.04
C THR A 64 -4.70 -4.20 -12.87
N CYS A 65 -5.67 -4.68 -12.11
CA CYS A 65 -5.41 -5.60 -10.99
C CYS A 65 -4.78 -6.92 -11.46
N TYR A 66 -3.85 -7.46 -10.66
CA TYR A 66 -3.16 -8.73 -10.94
C TYR A 66 -3.78 -9.95 -10.23
N ASN A 67 -4.92 -9.82 -9.55
CA ASN A 67 -5.58 -10.91 -8.81
C ASN A 67 -5.78 -12.23 -9.60
N TYR A 68 -5.90 -12.17 -10.93
CA TYR A 68 -5.99 -13.33 -11.81
C TYR A 68 -4.73 -14.22 -11.80
N THR A 69 -3.62 -13.75 -11.23
CA THR A 69 -2.36 -14.51 -11.09
C THR A 69 -2.35 -15.45 -9.90
N GLY A 70 -3.36 -15.38 -9.02
CA GLY A 70 -3.49 -16.26 -7.85
C GLY A 70 -2.62 -15.84 -6.66
N GLY A 71 -2.05 -14.63 -6.67
CA GLY A 71 -1.28 -14.04 -5.58
C GLY A 71 -1.32 -12.51 -5.64
N ILE A 72 -1.13 -11.85 -4.49
CA ILE A 72 -0.97 -10.40 -4.42
C ILE A 72 0.52 -10.10 -4.68
N LEU A 73 0.80 -9.34 -5.73
CA LEU A 73 2.16 -8.91 -6.05
C LEU A 73 2.68 -7.86 -5.06
N GLU A 74 4.00 -7.80 -4.91
CA GLU A 74 4.65 -6.97 -3.89
C GLU A 74 4.43 -5.46 -4.04
N ASP A 75 4.11 -4.99 -5.25
CA ASP A 75 3.87 -3.60 -5.62
C ASP A 75 2.41 -3.16 -5.53
N GLN A 76 1.52 -4.05 -5.09
CA GLN A 76 0.09 -3.77 -4.90
C GLN A 76 -0.46 -4.39 -3.60
N GLY A 77 0.42 -4.96 -2.77
CA GLY A 77 0.06 -5.56 -1.48
C GLY A 77 0.24 -4.59 -0.32
N PHE A 78 -0.87 -4.27 0.35
CA PHE A 78 -0.91 -3.41 1.53
C PHE A 78 -1.20 -4.22 2.79
N ASP A 79 -0.67 -3.78 3.92
CA ASP A 79 -0.99 -4.35 5.23
C ASP A 79 -2.37 -3.91 5.70
N GLU A 80 -3.30 -4.86 5.81
CA GLU A 80 -4.70 -4.61 6.20
C GLU A 80 -4.82 -4.00 7.61
N GLU A 81 -4.02 -4.48 8.57
CA GLU A 81 -4.08 -4.01 9.96
C GLU A 81 -3.64 -2.55 10.05
N LEU A 82 -2.64 -2.17 9.26
CA LEU A 82 -2.14 -0.79 9.19
C LEU A 82 -3.11 0.14 8.44
N ILE A 83 -3.83 -0.35 7.42
CA ILE A 83 -4.90 0.42 6.77
C ILE A 83 -5.96 0.84 7.80
N GLY A 84 -6.36 -0.06 8.72
CA GLY A 84 -7.29 0.27 9.81
C GLY A 84 -6.79 1.36 10.78
N LYS A 85 -5.47 1.62 10.80
CA LYS A 85 -4.81 2.68 11.58
C LYS A 85 -4.48 3.91 10.73
N GLY A 86 -4.97 3.93 9.49
CA GLY A 86 -4.78 4.98 8.50
C GLY A 86 -3.41 5.02 7.85
N GLU A 87 -2.65 3.92 7.92
CA GLU A 87 -1.34 3.78 7.29
C GLU A 87 -1.43 2.79 6.13
N PHE A 88 -1.38 3.32 4.91
CA PHE A 88 -1.34 2.51 3.69
C PHE A 88 0.12 2.15 3.40
N ARG A 89 0.62 1.13 4.12
CA ARG A 89 2.00 0.62 4.00
C ARG A 89 2.05 -0.52 3.01
N ILE A 90 3.07 -0.51 2.15
CA ILE A 90 3.47 -1.63 1.28
C ILE A 90 4.65 -2.35 1.96
N PRO A 91 4.43 -3.47 2.66
CA PRO A 91 5.42 -4.00 3.58
C PRO A 91 6.70 -4.50 2.90
N TYR A 92 6.58 -5.07 1.69
CA TYR A 92 7.73 -5.59 0.94
C TYR A 92 8.82 -4.53 0.73
N PHE A 93 8.42 -3.27 0.54
CA PHE A 93 9.32 -2.16 0.29
C PHE A 93 9.56 -1.26 1.52
N ASP A 94 8.86 -1.52 2.62
CA ASP A 94 8.87 -0.69 3.83
C ASP A 94 8.60 0.81 3.56
N VAL A 95 7.58 1.09 2.73
CA VAL A 95 7.15 2.45 2.38
C VAL A 95 5.67 2.65 2.62
N CYS A 96 5.30 3.91 2.86
CA CYS A 96 3.94 4.34 3.07
C CYS A 96 3.48 5.25 1.94
N MET A 97 2.23 5.06 1.52
CA MET A 97 1.50 6.02 0.71
C MET A 97 1.59 7.40 1.36
N THR A 98 1.96 8.40 0.55
CA THR A 98 2.22 9.77 1.01
C THR A 98 1.70 10.75 -0.03
N VAL A 99 1.32 11.94 0.40
CA VAL A 99 1.15 13.10 -0.49
C VAL A 99 2.20 14.18 -0.18
N PRO A 100 2.77 14.87 -1.18
CA PRO A 100 3.71 15.97 -0.92
C PRO A 100 3.08 17.12 -0.11
N SER A 101 1.79 17.34 -0.33
CA SER A 101 0.94 18.35 0.30
C SER A 101 -0.51 17.82 0.32
N VAL A 102 -1.31 18.26 1.29
CA VAL A 102 -2.75 17.89 1.37
C VAL A 102 -3.55 18.96 0.63
N GLU A 103 -3.56 18.88 -0.70
CA GLU A 103 -4.26 19.81 -1.58
C GLU A 103 -4.75 19.11 -2.85
N ALA A 104 -5.76 19.68 -3.50
CA ALA A 104 -6.26 19.15 -4.77
C ALA A 104 -5.17 19.17 -5.85
N GLY A 105 -5.07 18.09 -6.62
CA GLY A 105 -4.02 17.86 -7.60
C GLY A 105 -2.75 17.20 -7.05
N ALA A 106 -2.59 17.07 -5.72
CA ALA A 106 -1.40 16.43 -5.15
C ALA A 106 -1.30 14.97 -5.62
N PRO A 107 -0.17 14.52 -6.18
CA PRO A 107 0.00 13.13 -6.59
C PRO A 107 0.14 12.21 -5.38
N ILE A 108 -0.18 10.93 -5.57
CA ILE A 108 0.05 9.91 -4.55
C ILE A 108 1.45 9.33 -4.76
N VAL A 109 2.35 9.59 -3.81
CA VAL A 109 3.76 9.16 -3.85
C VAL A 109 4.06 8.15 -2.75
N LEU A 110 5.30 7.66 -2.71
CA LEU A 110 5.80 6.74 -1.69
C LEU A 110 6.98 7.37 -0.95
N ASN A 111 7.00 7.26 0.37
CA ASN A 111 8.13 7.66 1.21
C ASN A 111 8.30 6.65 2.35
N GLN A 112 9.42 6.75 3.07
CA GLN A 112 9.58 6.03 4.33
C GLN A 112 8.42 6.34 5.28
N CYS A 113 7.94 5.31 5.97
CA CYS A 113 6.87 5.46 6.94
C CYS A 113 7.34 6.29 8.14
N ALA A 114 6.74 7.47 8.31
CA ALA A 114 7.02 8.42 9.39
C ALA A 114 5.77 8.77 10.21
N GLY A 115 4.59 8.33 9.78
CA GLY A 115 3.32 8.57 10.48
C GLY A 115 2.87 10.03 10.45
N THR A 116 3.38 10.82 9.49
CA THR A 116 3.04 12.25 9.35
C THR A 116 1.60 12.44 8.88
N ALA A 117 1.04 13.64 9.05
CA ALA A 117 -0.31 13.95 8.56
C ALA A 117 -0.49 13.73 7.05
N THR A 118 0.58 13.87 6.26
CA THR A 118 0.62 13.60 4.81
C THR A 118 0.65 12.10 4.46
N GLN A 119 0.74 11.22 5.45
CA GLN A 119 0.73 9.75 5.32
C GLN A 119 -0.50 9.11 5.95
N LYS A 120 -1.45 9.92 6.44
CA LYS A 120 -2.65 9.44 7.12
C LYS A 120 -3.86 9.53 6.21
N PHE A 121 -4.44 8.37 5.92
CA PHE A 121 -5.63 8.24 5.08
C PHE A 121 -6.71 7.44 5.81
N THR A 122 -7.96 7.58 5.39
CA THR A 122 -9.07 6.76 5.89
C THR A 122 -9.86 6.21 4.73
N LEU A 123 -10.06 4.90 4.69
CA LEU A 123 -11.05 4.27 3.83
C LEU A 123 -12.39 4.26 4.56
N ASN A 124 -13.31 5.10 4.13
CA ASN A 124 -14.65 5.21 4.72
C ASN A 124 -15.54 4.04 4.29
N GLU A 125 -16.61 3.78 5.06
CA GLU A 125 -17.59 2.72 4.75
C GLU A 125 -18.29 2.91 3.39
N ASN A 126 -18.37 4.15 2.90
CA ASN A 126 -18.92 4.47 1.57
C ASN A 126 -17.92 4.25 0.42
N GLY A 127 -16.73 3.73 0.73
CA GLY A 127 -15.62 3.48 -0.19
C GLY A 127 -14.70 4.67 -0.43
N GLN A 128 -15.02 5.88 0.04
CA GLN A 128 -14.12 7.02 -0.17
C GLN A 128 -12.82 6.84 0.61
N LEU A 129 -11.69 6.86 -0.11
CA LEU A 129 -10.36 6.91 0.48
C LEU A 129 -9.91 8.36 0.58
N VAL A 130 -9.90 8.92 1.80
CA VAL A 130 -9.67 10.35 2.04
C VAL A 130 -8.36 10.61 2.79
N ALA A 131 -7.78 11.80 2.60
CA ALA A 131 -6.70 12.27 3.47
C ALA A 131 -7.26 12.66 4.84
N GLN A 132 -6.66 12.21 5.95
CA GLN A 132 -7.20 12.52 7.29
C GLN A 132 -7.08 14.01 7.65
N ALA A 133 -6.04 14.68 7.16
CA ALA A 133 -5.84 16.10 7.41
C ALA A 133 -6.85 17.00 6.68
N ASP A 134 -7.45 16.52 5.59
CA ASP A 134 -8.57 17.17 4.90
C ASP A 134 -9.49 16.10 4.28
N PRO A 135 -10.53 15.66 5.02
CA PRO A 135 -11.45 14.63 4.56
C PRO A 135 -12.32 15.03 3.36
N GLN A 136 -12.21 16.27 2.86
CA GLN A 136 -12.85 16.70 1.61
C GLN A 136 -12.04 16.28 0.39
N LEU A 137 -10.82 15.77 0.56
CA LEU A 137 -9.94 15.32 -0.52
C LEU A 137 -9.87 13.79 -0.59
N CYS A 138 -10.32 13.26 -1.72
CA CYS A 138 -10.37 11.84 -2.05
C CYS A 138 -9.19 11.44 -2.95
N VAL A 139 -8.63 10.26 -2.71
CA VAL A 139 -7.73 9.59 -3.65
C VAL A 139 -8.52 9.22 -4.90
N THR A 140 -8.15 9.84 -6.01
CA THR A 140 -8.97 9.86 -7.22
C THR A 140 -8.17 9.35 -8.41
N VAL A 141 -8.79 8.42 -9.15
CA VAL A 141 -8.30 7.96 -10.44
C VAL A 141 -8.61 9.00 -11.51
N SER A 142 -7.63 9.30 -12.36
CA SER A 142 -7.85 10.20 -13.49
C SER A 142 -8.92 9.66 -14.46
N SER A 143 -9.96 10.47 -14.69
CA SER A 143 -11.04 10.15 -15.64
C SER A 143 -10.64 10.37 -17.10
N THR A 144 -9.66 11.23 -17.37
CA THR A 144 -9.27 11.65 -18.73
C THR A 144 -7.96 11.02 -19.19
N GLU A 145 -6.95 10.97 -18.33
CA GLU A 145 -5.67 10.32 -18.64
C GLU A 145 -5.74 8.81 -18.45
N LYS A 146 -5.35 8.08 -19.49
CA LYS A 146 -5.19 6.62 -19.51
C LYS A 146 -3.99 6.26 -20.38
N ARG A 147 -3.22 5.25 -19.97
CA ARG A 147 -2.07 4.73 -20.72
C ARG A 147 -2.16 3.22 -20.82
N GLU A 148 -1.75 2.65 -21.94
CA GLU A 148 -1.58 1.21 -22.09
C GLU A 148 -0.16 0.80 -21.65
N GLY A 149 -0.08 -0.35 -20.98
CA GLY A 149 1.16 -1.00 -20.61
C GLY A 149 1.85 -1.66 -21.81
N ARG A 150 2.95 -2.38 -21.54
CA ARG A 150 3.74 -3.07 -22.57
C ARG A 150 3.50 -4.59 -22.61
N GLY A 151 2.59 -5.09 -21.79
CA GLY A 151 2.33 -6.51 -21.62
C GLY A 151 0.90 -6.81 -21.18
N GLY A 152 0.61 -8.10 -21.01
CA GLY A 152 -0.73 -8.61 -20.72
C GLY A 152 -1.55 -8.89 -21.99
N SER A 153 -2.47 -9.86 -21.90
CA SER A 153 -3.52 -10.08 -22.90
C SER A 153 -4.83 -10.39 -22.18
N PRO A 154 -5.79 -9.44 -22.12
CA PRO A 154 -5.76 -8.09 -22.69
C PRO A 154 -4.63 -7.20 -22.16
N VAL A 155 -4.23 -6.18 -22.91
CA VAL A 155 -3.17 -5.23 -22.49
C VAL A 155 -3.54 -4.60 -21.15
N HIS A 156 -2.56 -4.42 -20.26
CA HIS A 156 -2.80 -3.73 -18.99
C HIS A 156 -2.98 -2.22 -19.24
N VAL A 157 -3.77 -1.58 -18.41
CA VAL A 157 -4.07 -0.14 -18.49
C VAL A 157 -3.78 0.53 -17.17
N MET A 158 -3.36 1.79 -17.25
CA MET A 158 -2.90 2.60 -16.13
C MET A 158 -3.52 3.99 -16.17
N ARG A 159 -3.83 4.53 -15.00
CA ARG A 159 -4.36 5.88 -14.83
C ARG A 159 -3.64 6.58 -13.66
N PRO A 160 -3.26 7.85 -13.82
CA PRO A 160 -2.70 8.64 -12.72
C PRO A 160 -3.64 8.73 -11.51
N LEU A 161 -3.05 8.89 -10.33
CA LEU A 161 -3.75 9.17 -9.08
C LEU A 161 -3.43 10.57 -8.58
N SER A 162 -4.42 11.23 -7.98
CA SER A 162 -4.22 12.47 -7.24
C SER A 162 -5.27 12.64 -6.15
N LEU A 163 -5.01 13.49 -5.17
CA LEU A 163 -6.06 14.04 -4.31
C LEU A 163 -6.94 14.97 -5.14
N GLN A 164 -8.25 14.80 -5.05
CA GLN A 164 -9.24 15.72 -5.65
C GLN A 164 -10.39 15.93 -4.66
N PRO A 165 -11.18 17.01 -4.81
CA PRO A 165 -12.41 17.15 -4.06
C PRO A 165 -13.26 15.89 -4.18
N CYS A 166 -13.75 15.40 -3.05
CA CYS A 166 -14.71 14.31 -3.01
C CYS A 166 -16.03 14.78 -3.61
N GLU A 167 -16.48 14.14 -4.69
CA GLU A 167 -17.69 14.53 -5.44
C GLU A 167 -18.52 13.31 -5.83
N GLU A 168 -19.85 13.36 -5.64
CA GLU A 168 -20.73 12.25 -6.02
C GLU A 168 -20.70 11.98 -7.53
N THR A 169 -20.49 13.01 -8.36
CA THR A 169 -20.32 12.90 -9.82
C THR A 169 -19.05 12.18 -10.22
N SER A 170 -18.06 12.06 -9.32
CA SER A 170 -16.77 11.43 -9.54
C SER A 170 -16.62 10.09 -8.81
N LYS A 171 -17.73 9.58 -8.23
CA LYS A 171 -17.75 8.36 -7.40
C LYS A 171 -17.07 7.15 -8.03
N SER A 172 -17.31 6.89 -9.31
CA SER A 172 -16.69 5.76 -10.03
C SER A 172 -15.16 5.83 -10.07
N TYR A 173 -14.56 7.00 -9.79
CA TYR A 173 -13.13 7.23 -9.76
C TYR A 173 -12.58 7.43 -8.33
N GLN A 174 -13.43 7.43 -7.31
CA GLN A 174 -13.10 7.85 -5.94
C GLN A 174 -13.47 6.82 -4.86
N THR A 175 -14.16 5.74 -5.22
CA THR A 175 -14.55 4.69 -4.28
C THR A 175 -13.71 3.44 -4.43
N TRP A 176 -13.16 2.99 -3.31
CA TRP A 176 -12.23 1.88 -3.19
C TRP A 176 -12.77 0.84 -2.21
N ASN A 177 -12.27 -0.38 -2.30
CA ASN A 177 -12.52 -1.47 -1.37
C ASN A 177 -11.24 -2.28 -1.15
N LEU A 178 -11.18 -2.97 -0.02
CA LEU A 178 -10.13 -3.96 0.23
C LEU A 178 -10.51 -5.26 -0.46
N PHE A 179 -9.53 -5.93 -1.07
CA PHE A 179 -9.69 -7.21 -1.72
C PHE A 179 -8.62 -8.19 -1.22
N GLU A 180 -9.09 -9.32 -0.70
CA GLU A 180 -8.30 -10.48 -0.29
C GLU A 180 -8.43 -11.59 -1.34
N LEU A 181 -7.40 -12.42 -1.49
CA LEU A 181 -7.40 -13.58 -2.40
C LEU A 181 -7.95 -14.86 -1.77
#